data_AF-A0A814GEZ9-F1
#
_entry.id   AF-A0A814GEZ9-F1
#
_cell.length_a   1.000
_cell.length_b   1.000
_cell.length_c   1.000
_cell.angle_alpha   90.00
_cell.angle_beta   90.00
_cell.angle_gamma   90.00
#
_symmetry.space_group_name_H-M   'P 1'
#
loop_
_entity.id
_entity.type
_entity.pdbx_description
1 polymer ?
#
loop_
_entity_poly.entity_id
_entity_poly.type
_entity_poly.pdbx_seq_one_letter_code
_entity_poly.pdbx_strand_id
1 'polypeptide(L)'
;MKYFMFIMSRTLYTRWFLNLVKPESLDHFRKRFQDVCLGKVKVLGMTVMKDVAIAKSEFADGEKAITKIQDFTLDDELFKYCCLPEIVKYVENFTGPNIMAMHTMLINKPPDPGTQSSRHPLHQDLYYFPFRPVDRIVCAWTAMEKINRQNGCLVVLPGSHTGELKEHGYPDWKGGVNKMYHGIQQFDPNTKRAHLEMETGDTVFFHPLLIHGSGTNKSPGFRKAISCHYADSACEYIEVENSVQDYISKEITAIFRKKTGIENARFESKAIDNNKQQSEYRFTLPTGNLSNEQRQFYEKNGFIVIRSLVKPESLDHFRKRFQDVCLGKVKVLGMTVMKDVAIAKSEFADGEKAITKIQDFTLDDELFKYCCLPDIVKYVENFTGPNIMAMHTMLINKPPDPGTQSSRHPLHQDLYYFPFRPVDRIVCAWTAMEKINRQNGCLVVLPGSHTGELKEHGYPDWKGGVNKMYHGIQQFDPNTKREHLEMETGDTVFFHPLLIHGSGTNRSPGFRKAISCHYADSACEYIEVENSVQDYISKEATAIFRKKTGIENARFEDVWKIKSRLVQGERINL
;
A
#
# COMPACT_ATOMS: atom_id res chain seq x y z
N MET A 1 -3.01 19.64 -15.71
CA MET A 1 -1.83 20.31 -15.13
C MET A 1 -1.88 21.81 -15.44
N LYS A 2 -2.68 22.57 -14.66
CA LYS A 2 -2.84 24.05 -14.63
C LYS A 2 -4.18 24.35 -13.93
N TYR A 3 -4.24 24.21 -12.60
CA TYR A 3 -5.30 24.82 -11.79
C TYR A 3 -4.72 25.11 -10.40
N PHE A 4 -5.10 26.25 -9.83
CA PHE A 4 -4.59 26.88 -8.59
C PHE A 4 -3.32 27.73 -8.73
N MET A 5 -3.40 28.73 -9.62
CA MET A 5 -2.82 30.04 -9.35
C MET A 5 -3.99 30.99 -9.07
N PHE A 6 -4.17 31.43 -7.82
CA PHE A 6 -5.07 32.54 -7.51
C PHE A 6 -4.31 33.60 -6.71
N ILE A 7 -4.24 34.78 -7.31
CA ILE A 7 -3.82 36.04 -6.72
C ILE A 7 -4.85 36.40 -5.64
N MET A 8 -4.44 36.56 -4.38
CA MET A 8 -5.31 37.21 -3.37
C MET A 8 -4.55 38.18 -2.47
N SER A 9 -5.21 39.33 -2.29
CA SER A 9 -4.74 40.59 -1.73
C SER A 9 -4.48 40.53 -0.21
N ARG A 10 -3.79 41.58 0.27
CA ARG A 10 -3.19 41.80 1.60
C ARG A 10 -4.08 41.66 2.85
N THR A 11 -5.31 41.16 2.77
CA THR A 11 -6.29 41.23 3.88
C THR A 11 -6.78 39.89 4.44
N LEU A 12 -6.28 38.74 3.96
CA LEU A 12 -6.73 37.40 4.38
C LEU A 12 -5.60 36.48 4.94
N TYR A 13 -4.62 37.06 5.65
CA TYR A 13 -3.50 36.31 6.27
C TYR A 13 -3.82 35.72 7.66
N THR A 14 -5.09 35.54 8.04
CA THR A 14 -5.47 35.33 9.46
C THR A 14 -5.71 33.89 9.93
N ARG A 15 -5.65 32.85 9.09
CA ARG A 15 -5.65 31.46 9.61
C ARG A 15 -4.94 30.49 8.66
N TRP A 16 -3.68 30.17 8.97
CA TRP A 16 -2.84 29.18 8.27
C TRP A 16 -2.92 27.79 8.90
N PHE A 17 -3.91 27.56 9.77
CA PHE A 17 -3.96 26.42 10.67
C PHE A 17 -5.29 25.71 10.56
N LEU A 18 -5.22 24.40 10.67
CA LEU A 18 -6.39 23.55 10.83
C LEU A 18 -6.45 23.13 12.30
N ASN A 19 -7.56 23.41 12.98
CA ASN A 19 -7.80 22.92 14.33
C ASN A 19 -8.18 21.43 14.25
N LEU A 20 -7.16 20.57 14.14
CA LEU A 20 -7.33 19.15 13.82
C LEU A 20 -7.36 18.27 15.06
N VAL A 21 -6.56 18.61 16.07
CA VAL A 21 -6.39 17.76 17.25
C VAL A 21 -7.16 18.36 18.41
N LYS A 22 -8.14 17.60 18.91
CA LYS A 22 -8.95 18.05 20.03
C LYS A 22 -8.08 18.20 21.30
N PRO A 23 -8.34 19.20 22.16
CA PRO A 23 -7.58 19.42 23.39
C PRO A 23 -7.48 18.19 24.30
N GLU A 24 -8.52 17.37 24.38
CA GLU A 24 -8.55 16.16 25.21
C GLU A 24 -7.56 15.11 24.73
N SER A 25 -7.39 14.96 23.41
CA SER A 25 -6.38 14.08 22.83
C SER A 25 -4.96 14.53 23.19
N LEU A 26 -4.75 15.85 23.32
CA LEU A 26 -3.45 16.41 23.70
C LEU A 26 -3.10 16.16 25.16
N ASP A 27 -4.08 16.06 26.06
CA ASP A 27 -3.84 15.78 27.48
C ASP A 27 -3.18 14.41 27.70
N HIS A 28 -3.56 13.41 26.91
CA HIS A 28 -2.92 12.09 26.92
C HIS A 28 -1.44 12.18 26.56
N PHE A 29 -1.09 12.89 25.49
CA PHE A 29 0.30 13.09 25.08
C PHE A 29 1.09 13.92 26.10
N ARG A 30 0.48 14.96 26.70
CA ARG A 30 1.11 15.75 27.77
C ARG A 30 1.42 14.87 28.99
N LYS A 31 0.49 14.02 29.40
CA LYS A 31 0.69 13.09 30.52
C LYS A 31 1.78 12.08 30.21
N ARG A 32 1.76 11.46 29.02
CA ARG A 32 2.80 10.51 28.61
C ARG A 32 4.18 11.15 28.57
N PHE A 33 4.27 12.39 28.07
CA PHE A 33 5.49 13.19 28.11
C PHE A 33 6.01 13.35 29.55
N GLN A 34 5.15 13.74 30.49
CA GLN A 34 5.52 13.86 31.90
C GLN A 34 6.01 12.54 32.48
N ASP A 35 5.37 11.42 32.16
CA ASP A 35 5.80 10.11 32.63
C ASP A 35 7.18 9.72 32.09
N VAL A 36 7.49 10.06 30.82
CA VAL A 36 8.85 9.90 30.27
C VAL A 36 9.84 10.82 30.99
N CYS A 37 9.47 12.09 31.22
CA CYS A 37 10.33 13.05 31.90
C CYS A 37 10.67 12.65 33.35
N LEU A 38 9.73 12.00 34.03
CA LEU A 38 9.92 11.45 35.39
C LEU A 38 10.61 10.09 35.39
N GLY A 39 10.96 9.54 34.21
CA GLY A 39 11.60 8.23 34.08
C GLY A 39 10.69 7.04 34.41
N LYS A 40 9.37 7.27 34.56
CA LYS A 40 8.37 6.21 34.76
C LYS A 40 8.17 5.36 33.51
N VAL A 41 8.47 5.95 32.35
CA VAL A 41 8.41 5.31 31.04
C VAL A 41 9.79 5.39 30.40
N LYS A 42 10.28 4.25 29.91
CA LYS A 42 11.48 4.17 29.07
C LYS A 42 11.15 3.34 27.84
N VAL A 43 11.41 3.90 26.67
CA VAL A 43 11.15 3.26 25.39
C VAL A 43 12.47 3.12 24.64
N LEU A 44 12.67 1.95 24.03
CA LEU A 44 13.86 1.67 23.24
C LEU A 44 13.94 2.63 22.05
N GLY A 45 15.14 3.12 21.74
CA GLY A 45 15.38 4.03 20.60
C GLY A 45 15.00 5.50 20.84
N MET A 46 14.15 5.78 21.83
CA MET A 46 13.73 7.14 22.17
C MET A 46 14.92 7.99 22.67
N THR A 47 15.13 9.16 22.06
CA THR A 47 16.15 10.11 22.48
C THR A 47 15.55 11.22 23.34
N VAL A 48 15.96 11.28 24.62
CA VAL A 48 15.60 12.38 25.53
C VAL A 48 16.71 13.42 25.53
N MET A 49 16.42 14.61 25.01
CA MET A 49 17.36 15.73 24.95
C MET A 49 17.21 16.62 26.19
N LYS A 50 18.33 16.87 26.86
CA LYS A 50 18.45 17.83 27.96
C LYS A 50 19.24 19.04 27.48
N ASP A 51 18.84 20.23 27.92
CA ASP A 51 19.61 21.44 27.60
C ASP A 51 20.88 21.51 28.43
N VAL A 52 22.00 21.84 27.80
CA VAL A 52 23.30 21.97 28.46
C VAL A 52 23.29 23.16 29.44
N ALA A 53 22.56 24.23 29.13
CA ALA A 53 22.40 25.39 30.00
C ALA A 53 21.45 25.11 31.19
N ILE A 54 20.51 24.17 31.05
CA ILE A 54 19.57 23.78 32.10
C ILE A 54 20.14 22.69 33.01
N ALA A 55 21.03 21.82 32.50
CA ALA A 55 21.68 20.78 33.29
C ALA A 55 22.47 21.30 34.52
N LYS A 56 22.69 22.62 34.62
CA LYS A 56 23.38 23.29 35.73
C LYS A 56 22.50 24.28 36.51
N SER A 57 21.17 24.32 36.28
CA SER A 57 20.25 25.28 36.91
C SER A 57 19.23 24.61 37.85
N GLU A 58 18.38 25.40 38.51
CA GLU A 58 17.27 24.95 39.36
C GLU A 58 16.21 24.08 38.63
N PHE A 59 16.31 23.99 37.29
CA PHE A 59 15.43 23.22 36.42
C PHE A 59 16.00 21.80 36.14
N ALA A 60 16.96 21.32 36.93
CA ALA A 60 17.70 20.07 36.69
C ALA A 60 16.88 18.77 36.79
N ASP A 61 15.67 18.81 37.36
CA ASP A 61 14.83 17.64 37.59
C ASP A 61 13.48 17.69 36.85
N GLY A 62 12.99 16.49 36.48
CA GLY A 62 11.67 16.29 35.86
C GLY A 62 11.53 16.91 34.46
N GLU A 63 10.31 17.35 34.13
CA GLU A 63 9.94 17.92 32.83
C GLU A 63 10.80 19.13 32.44
N LYS A 64 11.19 19.91 33.45
CA LYS A 64 11.95 21.14 33.32
C LYS A 64 13.38 20.93 32.80
N ALA A 65 13.92 19.73 32.94
CA ALA A 65 15.26 19.37 32.50
C ALA A 65 15.33 18.93 31.03
N ILE A 66 14.17 18.70 30.40
CA ILE A 66 14.06 18.06 29.09
C ILE A 66 13.51 19.06 28.09
N THR A 67 14.24 19.28 27.00
CA THR A 67 13.85 20.25 25.97
C THR A 67 13.24 19.61 24.73
N LYS A 68 13.52 18.32 24.51
CA LYS A 68 12.95 17.58 23.40
C LYS A 68 12.96 16.08 23.69
N ILE A 69 11.93 15.38 23.22
CA ILE A 69 11.96 13.93 23.00
C ILE A 69 11.93 13.70 21.50
N GLN A 70 12.77 12.81 21.01
CA GLN A 70 12.79 12.36 19.63
C GLN A 70 12.64 10.85 19.54
N ASP A 71 12.26 10.37 18.37
CA ASP A 71 12.25 8.94 18.01
C ASP A 71 11.33 8.12 18.92
N PHE A 72 10.16 8.65 19.22
CA PHE A 72 9.13 7.98 20.03
C PHE A 72 8.28 6.98 19.25
N THR A 73 8.74 6.52 18.09
CA THR A 73 7.99 5.62 17.19
C THR A 73 7.57 4.30 17.85
N LEU A 74 8.34 3.83 18.85
CA LEU A 74 8.03 2.61 19.63
C LEU A 74 7.23 2.89 20.91
N ASP A 75 6.81 4.12 21.17
CA ASP A 75 5.94 4.45 22.30
C ASP A 75 4.48 4.38 21.88
N ASP A 76 3.75 3.37 22.35
CA ASP A 76 2.35 3.12 21.96
C ASP A 76 1.41 4.32 22.18
N GLU A 77 1.73 5.20 23.13
CA GLU A 77 0.85 6.32 23.47
C GLU A 77 1.22 7.58 22.66
N LEU A 78 2.50 7.96 22.60
CA LEU A 78 2.93 9.10 21.79
C LEU A 78 2.78 8.81 20.29
N PHE A 79 2.97 7.55 19.85
CA PHE A 79 2.83 7.19 18.44
C PHE A 79 1.38 7.28 17.94
N LYS A 80 0.37 7.24 18.82
CA LYS A 80 -1.03 7.49 18.42
C LYS A 80 -1.21 8.85 17.74
N TYR A 81 -0.43 9.87 18.12
CA TYR A 81 -0.41 11.16 17.41
C TYR A 81 -0.14 10.96 15.92
N CYS A 82 0.83 10.12 15.59
CA CYS A 82 1.22 9.85 14.21
C CYS A 82 0.10 9.18 13.40
N CYS A 83 -0.80 8.47 14.07
CA CYS A 83 -1.91 7.71 13.49
C CYS A 83 -3.27 8.40 13.60
N LEU A 84 -3.35 9.63 14.12
CA LEU A 84 -4.62 10.35 14.25
C LEU A 84 -5.28 10.51 12.87
N PRO A 85 -6.52 10.03 12.66
CA PRO A 85 -7.20 10.14 11.37
C PRO A 85 -7.30 11.58 10.87
N GLU A 86 -7.46 12.54 11.80
CA GLU A 86 -7.53 13.96 11.50
C GLU A 86 -6.21 14.51 10.94
N ILE A 87 -5.06 13.90 11.23
CA ILE A 87 -3.76 14.25 10.67
C ILE A 87 -3.48 13.44 9.41
N VAL A 88 -3.63 12.12 9.48
CA VAL A 88 -3.29 11.17 8.40
C VAL A 88 -4.06 11.49 7.13
N LYS A 89 -5.34 11.86 7.24
CA LYS A 89 -6.17 12.29 6.10
C LYS A 89 -5.53 13.45 5.31
N TYR A 90 -4.85 14.38 5.98
CA TYR A 90 -4.18 15.49 5.31
C TYR A 90 -2.81 15.07 4.78
N VAL A 91 -2.06 14.30 5.57
CA VAL A 91 -0.74 13.75 5.19
C VAL A 91 -0.82 12.99 3.87
N GLU A 92 -1.86 12.16 3.69
CA GLU A 92 -2.10 11.37 2.48
C GLU A 92 -2.08 12.22 1.19
N ASN A 93 -2.54 13.48 1.25
CA ASN A 93 -2.54 14.37 0.07
C ASN A 93 -1.12 14.76 -0.38
N PHE A 94 -0.12 14.65 0.51
CA PHE A 94 1.28 14.95 0.22
C PHE A 94 2.06 13.68 -0.11
N THR A 95 1.94 12.66 0.72
CA THR A 95 2.72 11.42 0.62
C THR A 95 2.10 10.40 -0.33
N GLY A 96 0.79 10.44 -0.57
CA GLY A 96 0.04 9.29 -1.08
C GLY A 96 -0.37 8.33 0.05
N PRO A 97 -1.09 7.24 -0.27
CA PRO A 97 -1.76 6.38 0.70
C PRO A 97 -0.81 5.53 1.55
N ASN A 98 0.43 5.30 1.09
CA ASN A 98 1.41 4.49 1.80
C ASN A 98 2.30 5.36 2.68
N ILE A 99 1.86 5.62 3.90
CA ILE A 99 2.43 6.64 4.78
C ILE A 99 3.40 6.02 5.79
N MET A 100 4.63 6.53 5.85
CA MET A 100 5.61 6.21 6.89
C MET A 100 5.83 7.40 7.82
N ALA A 101 5.84 7.15 9.13
CA ALA A 101 6.31 8.10 10.13
C ALA A 101 7.85 8.00 10.25
N MET A 102 8.55 9.02 9.77
CA MET A 102 10.01 9.01 9.60
C MET A 102 10.77 9.62 10.79
N HIS A 103 10.26 10.74 11.32
CA HIS A 103 10.87 11.40 12.47
C HIS A 103 9.80 11.98 13.38
N THR A 104 9.89 11.64 14.67
CA THR A 104 8.90 12.02 15.67
C THR A 104 9.54 12.90 16.72
N MET A 105 8.89 14.01 17.08
CA MET A 105 9.42 14.94 18.06
C MET A 105 8.33 15.49 18.97
N LEU A 106 8.65 15.57 20.26
CA LEU A 106 7.91 16.37 21.22
C LEU A 106 8.86 17.45 21.74
N ILE A 107 8.51 18.70 21.50
CA ILE A 107 9.34 19.87 21.76
C ILE A 107 8.83 20.52 23.03
N ASN A 108 9.71 20.67 24.02
CA ASN A 108 9.42 21.31 25.30
C ASN A 108 10.31 22.54 25.47
N LYS A 109 9.86 23.68 24.94
CA LYS A 109 10.71 24.87 24.83
C LYS A 109 10.79 25.60 26.17
N PRO A 110 11.98 25.74 26.78
CA PRO A 110 12.13 26.35 28.10
C PRO A 110 11.96 27.87 28.04
N PRO A 111 11.58 28.52 29.16
CA PRO A 111 11.74 29.95 29.34
C PRO A 111 13.19 30.38 29.05
N ASP A 112 13.34 31.51 28.37
CA ASP A 112 14.63 32.08 28.02
C ASP A 112 15.16 32.93 29.18
N PRO A 113 16.40 32.71 29.66
CA PRO A 113 16.98 33.50 30.74
C PRO A 113 17.52 34.86 30.26
N GLY A 114 17.21 35.29 29.03
CA GLY A 114 17.74 36.50 28.41
C GLY A 114 19.04 36.29 27.64
N THR A 115 19.62 35.09 27.70
CA THR A 115 20.80 34.68 26.89
C THR A 115 20.39 34.21 25.50
N GLN A 116 19.09 34.17 25.23
CA GLN A 116 18.53 33.92 23.92
C GLN A 116 18.74 32.44 23.50
N SER A 117 19.07 31.57 24.46
CA SER A 117 19.40 30.15 24.31
C SER A 117 18.22 29.26 23.91
N SER A 118 16.98 29.70 24.17
CA SER A 118 15.79 28.92 23.85
C SER A 118 15.43 28.94 22.35
N ARG A 119 16.05 29.83 21.55
CA ARG A 119 15.74 29.99 20.11
C ARG A 119 16.22 28.80 19.28
N HIS A 120 15.55 28.57 18.14
CA HIS A 120 15.97 27.54 17.18
C HIS A 120 16.36 28.22 15.86
N PRO A 121 17.51 27.87 15.25
CA PRO A 121 17.98 28.54 14.05
C PRO A 121 17.01 28.32 12.87
N LEU A 122 17.10 29.21 11.88
CA LEU A 122 16.43 29.00 10.61
C LEU A 122 17.14 27.85 9.87
N HIS A 123 16.38 26.82 9.53
CA HIS A 123 16.89 25.60 8.92
C HIS A 123 15.87 25.03 7.92
N GLN A 124 16.25 23.93 7.26
CA GLN A 124 15.40 23.11 6.40
C GLN A 124 15.50 21.70 6.96
N ASP A 125 14.36 21.03 7.16
CA ASP A 125 14.35 19.68 7.72
C ASP A 125 15.06 18.68 6.82
N LEU A 126 14.98 18.92 5.50
CA LEU A 126 15.63 18.06 4.50
C LEU A 126 17.12 17.88 4.77
N TYR A 127 17.78 18.86 5.38
CA TYR A 127 19.19 18.76 5.78
C TYR A 127 19.48 17.50 6.62
N TYR A 128 18.54 17.11 7.48
CA TYR A 128 18.66 15.94 8.34
C TYR A 128 18.14 14.64 7.70
N PHE A 129 17.50 14.72 6.53
CA PHE A 129 16.80 13.58 5.92
C PHE A 129 17.56 13.06 4.68
N PRO A 130 18.10 11.84 4.73
CA PRO A 130 18.80 11.24 3.60
C PRO A 130 17.84 10.43 2.71
N PHE A 131 16.58 10.86 2.52
CA PHE A 131 15.60 10.15 1.69
C PHE A 131 14.81 11.08 0.75
N ARG A 132 14.33 10.54 -0.37
CA ARG A 132 13.75 11.25 -1.54
C ARG A 132 12.62 10.41 -2.18
N PRO A 133 11.72 10.98 -3.02
CA PRO A 133 11.67 12.37 -3.48
C PRO A 133 11.18 13.33 -2.39
N VAL A 134 11.73 14.55 -2.41
CA VAL A 134 11.41 15.63 -1.45
C VAL A 134 9.92 15.96 -1.40
N ASP A 135 9.27 15.96 -2.55
CA ASP A 135 7.87 16.36 -2.70
C ASP A 135 6.89 15.34 -2.09
N ARG A 136 7.40 14.18 -1.64
CA ARG A 136 6.64 13.13 -0.95
C ARG A 136 6.89 13.12 0.56
N ILE A 137 7.41 14.21 1.11
CA ILE A 137 7.72 14.36 2.53
C ILE A 137 6.95 15.56 3.09
N VAL A 138 6.32 15.40 4.25
CA VAL A 138 5.60 16.49 4.92
C VAL A 138 5.74 16.40 6.44
N CYS A 139 5.98 17.54 7.09
CA CYS A 139 5.89 17.66 8.54
C CYS A 139 4.45 18.01 8.94
N ALA A 140 3.87 17.28 9.89
CA ALA A 140 2.71 17.74 10.66
C ALA A 140 3.19 18.21 12.04
N TRP A 141 3.00 19.49 12.33
CA TRP A 141 3.39 20.09 13.61
C TRP A 141 2.17 20.68 14.31
N THR A 142 1.86 20.16 15.49
CA THR A 142 0.67 20.51 16.25
C THR A 142 1.02 21.28 17.52
N ALA A 143 0.33 22.39 17.71
CA ALA A 143 0.41 23.20 18.92
C ALA A 143 -0.27 22.46 20.09
N MET A 144 0.52 22.09 21.10
CA MET A 144 -0.01 21.45 22.31
C MET A 144 -0.48 22.46 23.36
N GLU A 145 -0.49 23.75 23.05
CA GLU A 145 -0.97 24.84 23.87
C GLU A 145 -1.10 26.07 22.96
N LYS A 146 -1.55 27.21 23.48
CA LYS A 146 -1.53 28.45 22.70
C LYS A 146 -0.08 28.87 22.44
N ILE A 147 0.28 29.08 21.17
CA ILE A 147 1.63 29.44 20.73
C ILE A 147 1.57 30.81 20.06
N ASN A 148 2.42 31.73 20.50
CA ASN A 148 2.46 33.10 19.99
C ASN A 148 3.90 33.63 19.98
N ARG A 149 4.09 34.88 19.57
CA ARG A 149 5.42 35.51 19.56
C ARG A 149 6.08 35.56 20.94
N GLN A 150 5.31 35.65 22.02
CA GLN A 150 5.85 35.75 23.39
C GLN A 150 6.45 34.43 23.85
N ASN A 151 5.85 33.28 23.53
CA ASN A 151 6.36 31.97 23.95
C ASN A 151 7.15 31.22 22.86
N GLY A 152 7.59 31.94 21.82
CA GLY A 152 8.53 31.44 20.81
C GLY A 152 7.88 30.53 19.76
N CYS A 153 6.89 31.09 19.05
CA CYS A 153 6.25 30.49 17.89
C CYS A 153 7.23 30.11 16.76
N LEU A 154 6.75 29.25 15.86
CA LEU A 154 7.45 29.00 14.60
C LEU A 154 7.54 30.28 13.77
N VAL A 155 8.65 30.41 13.06
CA VAL A 155 8.92 31.48 12.11
C VAL A 155 9.27 30.82 10.79
N VAL A 156 8.58 31.18 9.71
CA VAL A 156 8.75 30.57 8.39
C VAL A 156 9.06 31.64 7.35
N LEU A 157 9.68 31.20 6.25
CA LEU A 157 9.86 32.01 5.06
C LEU A 157 8.94 31.50 3.94
N PRO A 158 7.76 32.12 3.73
CA PRO A 158 6.82 31.67 2.70
C PRO A 158 7.46 31.59 1.31
N GLY A 159 7.12 30.56 0.54
CA GLY A 159 7.67 30.32 -0.80
C GLY A 159 9.06 29.68 -0.82
N SER A 160 9.82 29.67 0.28
CA SER A 160 11.18 29.11 0.28
C SER A 160 11.25 27.60 -0.02
N HIS A 161 10.14 26.87 0.15
CA HIS A 161 10.04 25.45 -0.15
C HIS A 161 10.24 25.09 -1.64
N THR A 162 10.09 26.04 -2.57
CA THR A 162 10.32 25.81 -4.01
C THR A 162 11.79 26.00 -4.41
N GLY A 163 12.66 26.39 -3.46
CA GLY A 163 14.09 26.56 -3.68
C GLY A 163 14.86 25.26 -3.47
N GLU A 164 16.18 25.37 -3.39
CA GLU A 164 17.09 24.25 -3.11
C GLU A 164 17.39 24.09 -1.60
N LEU A 165 18.05 22.98 -1.25
CA LEU A 165 18.65 22.80 0.07
C LEU A 165 19.87 23.72 0.19
N LYS A 166 19.84 24.65 1.15
CA LYS A 166 20.94 25.59 1.41
C LYS A 166 22.00 24.97 2.31
N GLU A 167 23.19 25.57 2.30
CA GLU A 167 24.26 25.23 3.24
C GLU A 167 23.83 25.44 4.70
N HIS A 168 24.07 24.46 5.57
CA HIS A 168 23.86 24.59 7.01
C HIS A 168 25.14 24.37 7.80
N GLY A 169 25.18 24.95 8.99
CA GLY A 169 26.23 24.68 9.97
C GLY A 169 25.85 25.24 11.33
N TYR A 170 26.71 25.09 12.32
CA TYR A 170 26.49 25.69 13.62
C TYR A 170 26.45 27.22 13.50
N PRO A 171 25.39 27.87 14.00
CA PRO A 171 25.35 29.33 14.10
C PRO A 171 26.44 29.84 15.04
N ASP A 172 27.06 30.96 14.69
CA ASP A 172 27.98 31.68 15.58
C ASP A 172 27.19 32.51 16.61
N TRP A 173 26.72 31.83 17.66
CA TRP A 173 25.91 32.43 18.72
C TRP A 173 26.67 32.54 20.03
N LYS A 174 26.63 33.74 20.63
CA LYS A 174 27.14 33.97 21.98
C LYS A 174 26.42 33.07 22.99
N GLY A 175 27.19 32.26 23.72
CA GLY A 175 26.66 31.28 24.69
C GLY A 175 26.63 29.83 24.18
N GLY A 176 27.02 29.60 22.92
CA GLY A 176 27.04 28.27 22.31
C GLY A 176 25.67 27.87 21.73
N VAL A 177 25.68 26.75 21.00
CA VAL A 177 24.50 26.19 20.34
C VAL A 177 24.33 24.74 20.77
N ASN A 178 23.09 24.32 20.99
CA ASN A 178 22.78 22.93 21.28
C ASN A 178 23.27 22.02 20.13
N LYS A 179 23.78 20.84 20.45
CA LYS A 179 24.19 19.87 19.42
C LYS A 179 23.04 19.60 18.46
N MET A 180 23.35 19.41 17.18
CA MET A 180 22.39 19.16 16.10
C MET A 180 21.48 20.36 15.76
N TYR A 181 21.77 21.58 16.20
CA TYR A 181 21.01 22.78 15.83
C TYR A 181 21.75 23.54 14.73
N HIS A 182 21.75 22.99 13.51
CA HIS A 182 22.37 23.66 12.37
C HIS A 182 21.40 24.65 11.74
N GLY A 183 21.91 25.84 11.45
CA GLY A 183 21.20 26.88 10.75
C GLY A 183 21.76 27.11 9.36
N ILE A 184 20.94 27.69 8.50
CA ILE A 184 21.36 28.13 7.16
C ILE A 184 22.47 29.16 7.28
N GLN A 185 23.56 28.91 6.57
CA GLN A 185 24.71 29.81 6.51
C GLN A 185 24.42 30.99 5.57
N GLN A 186 25.05 32.14 5.87
CA GLN A 186 24.92 33.36 5.06
C GLN A 186 23.47 33.84 4.84
N PHE A 187 22.58 33.53 5.78
CA PHE A 187 21.19 33.99 5.72
C PHE A 187 21.09 35.49 5.99
N ASP A 188 20.42 36.24 5.11
CA ASP A 188 20.15 37.66 5.32
C ASP A 188 19.19 37.86 6.50
N PRO A 189 19.65 38.45 7.62
CA PRO A 189 18.81 38.63 8.80
C PRO A 189 17.60 39.54 8.53
N ASN A 190 17.64 40.40 7.51
CA ASN A 190 16.57 41.34 7.17
C ASN A 190 15.45 40.72 6.33
N THR A 191 15.64 39.48 5.86
CA THR A 191 14.62 38.76 5.12
C THR A 191 13.33 38.68 5.94
N LYS A 192 12.21 39.14 5.36
CA LYS A 192 10.89 39.19 6.01
C LYS A 192 10.37 37.78 6.26
N ARG A 193 9.84 37.54 7.46
CA ARG A 193 9.39 36.21 7.91
C ARG A 193 7.95 36.27 8.40
N ALA A 194 7.23 35.17 8.25
CA ALA A 194 5.92 34.98 8.84
C ALA A 194 6.05 34.30 10.20
N HIS A 195 5.34 34.82 11.20
CA HIS A 195 5.24 34.21 12.53
C HIS A 195 3.94 33.42 12.61
N LEU A 196 4.04 32.16 13.04
CA LEU A 196 2.90 31.26 13.11
C LEU A 196 2.33 31.22 14.53
N GLU A 197 1.38 32.11 14.84
CA GLU A 197 0.65 32.08 16.11
C GLU A 197 -0.54 31.12 16.01
N MET A 198 -0.60 30.14 16.90
CA MET A 198 -1.47 28.97 16.82
C MET A 198 -2.26 28.80 18.11
N GLU A 199 -3.54 28.44 18.02
CA GLU A 199 -4.31 28.01 19.19
C GLU A 199 -4.01 26.54 19.52
N THR A 200 -4.47 26.07 20.69
CA THR A 200 -4.27 24.67 21.07
C THR A 200 -4.99 23.75 20.07
N GLY A 201 -4.30 22.71 19.57
CA GLY A 201 -4.84 21.75 18.59
C GLY A 201 -4.65 22.15 17.13
N ASP A 202 -4.24 23.41 16.88
CA ASP A 202 -3.90 23.87 15.54
C ASP A 202 -2.70 23.08 15.03
N THR A 203 -2.78 22.64 13.77
CA THR A 203 -1.73 21.89 13.08
C THR A 203 -1.32 22.62 11.82
N VAL A 204 0.00 22.77 11.63
CA VAL A 204 0.59 23.28 10.40
C VAL A 204 1.30 22.14 9.66
N PHE A 205 1.06 22.06 8.36
CA PHE A 205 1.76 21.14 7.47
C PHE A 205 2.79 21.90 6.66
N PHE A 206 4.02 21.39 6.60
CA PHE A 206 5.04 22.05 5.79
C PHE A 206 6.04 21.10 5.16
N HIS A 207 6.51 21.52 4.00
CA HIS A 207 7.48 20.85 3.15
C HIS A 207 8.89 20.89 3.78
N PRO A 208 9.74 19.86 3.65
CA PRO A 208 11.04 19.82 4.31
C PRO A 208 12.05 20.85 3.79
N LEU A 209 11.82 21.45 2.63
CA LEU A 209 12.60 22.60 2.12
C LEU A 209 12.10 23.96 2.63
N LEU A 210 10.98 24.03 3.34
CA LEU A 210 10.52 25.31 3.90
C LEU A 210 11.53 25.78 4.95
N ILE A 211 12.11 26.96 4.73
CA ILE A 211 13.01 27.59 5.69
C ILE A 211 12.19 28.02 6.90
N HIS A 212 12.51 27.46 8.06
CA HIS A 212 11.79 27.72 9.29
C HIS A 212 12.67 27.61 10.54
N GLY A 213 12.21 28.17 11.65
CA GLY A 213 12.88 28.12 12.95
C GLY A 213 11.91 28.56 14.04
N SER A 214 12.41 28.96 15.21
CA SER A 214 11.55 29.53 16.25
C SER A 214 12.23 30.61 17.08
N GLY A 215 11.43 31.61 17.50
CA GLY A 215 11.89 32.71 18.35
C GLY A 215 12.23 32.25 19.78
N THR A 216 12.66 33.18 20.63
CA THR A 216 12.87 32.89 22.07
C THR A 216 11.54 32.76 22.81
N ASN A 217 11.51 31.92 23.84
CA ASN A 217 10.36 31.83 24.74
C ASN A 217 10.56 32.82 25.91
N LYS A 218 9.88 33.96 25.85
CA LYS A 218 9.92 35.01 26.89
C LYS A 218 8.83 34.84 27.95
N SER A 219 8.06 33.76 27.89
CA SER A 219 7.03 33.45 28.88
C SER A 219 7.66 32.71 30.07
N PRO A 220 7.03 32.74 31.26
CA PRO A 220 7.54 32.03 32.43
C PRO A 220 7.35 30.50 32.35
N GLY A 221 6.56 30.02 31.39
CA GLY A 221 6.23 28.60 31.22
C GLY A 221 6.98 27.92 30.07
N PHE A 222 7.01 26.59 30.10
CA PHE A 222 7.50 25.80 28.99
C PHE A 222 6.43 25.68 27.90
N ARG A 223 6.84 25.84 26.64
CA ARG A 223 5.95 25.76 25.49
C ARG A 223 6.08 24.42 24.78
N LYS A 224 4.99 23.66 24.71
CA LYS A 224 4.93 22.33 24.11
C LYS A 224 4.40 22.31 22.68
N ALA A 225 4.98 21.44 21.86
CA ALA A 225 4.46 21.06 20.55
C ALA A 225 4.82 19.60 20.27
N ILE A 226 4.03 18.94 19.45
CA ILE A 226 4.29 17.58 18.97
C ILE A 226 4.33 17.59 17.45
N SER A 227 5.20 16.79 16.86
CA SER A 227 5.33 16.71 15.41
C SER A 227 5.74 15.34 14.92
N CYS A 228 5.34 15.06 13.69
CA CYS A 228 5.76 13.89 12.93
C CYS A 228 6.09 14.33 11.51
N HIS A 229 7.26 13.94 11.03
CA HIS A 229 7.63 13.99 9.64
C HIS A 229 7.22 12.69 8.98
N TYR A 230 6.39 12.80 7.95
CA TYR A 230 5.89 11.68 7.17
C TYR A 230 6.56 11.64 5.81
N ALA A 231 6.68 10.44 5.25
CA ALA A 231 7.10 10.23 3.88
C ALA A 231 6.25 9.14 3.21
N ASP A 232 6.20 9.14 1.88
CA ASP A 232 5.77 7.96 1.13
C ASP A 232 6.69 6.78 1.48
N SER A 233 6.12 5.59 1.70
CA SER A 233 6.88 4.35 1.87
C SER A 233 7.80 4.01 0.69
N ALA A 234 7.52 4.55 -0.49
CA ALA A 234 8.35 4.43 -1.68
C ALA A 234 9.52 5.43 -1.70
N CYS A 235 9.68 6.27 -0.67
CA CYS A 235 10.87 7.11 -0.56
C CYS A 235 12.12 6.26 -0.39
N GLU A 236 13.15 6.57 -1.17
CA GLU A 236 14.43 5.86 -1.16
C GLU A 236 15.48 6.66 -0.41
N TYR A 237 16.32 5.95 0.34
CA TYR A 237 17.51 6.54 0.95
C TYR A 237 18.53 6.87 -0.15
N ILE A 238 19.10 8.06 -0.10
CA ILE A 238 20.12 8.51 -1.02
C ILE A 238 21.48 8.61 -0.32
N GLU A 239 22.55 8.38 -1.07
CA GLU A 239 23.88 8.73 -0.60
C GLU A 239 24.02 10.26 -0.55
N VAL A 240 24.48 10.75 0.60
CA VAL A 240 24.64 12.19 0.86
C VAL A 240 26.10 12.60 1.02
N GLU A 241 27.03 11.68 0.79
CA GLU A 241 28.47 11.97 0.81
C GLU A 241 28.79 13.01 -0.27
N ASN A 242 29.68 13.95 0.05
CA ASN A 242 30.02 15.09 -0.82
C ASN A 242 28.83 16.00 -1.20
N SER A 243 27.72 15.94 -0.48
CA SER A 243 26.61 16.88 -0.61
C SER A 243 26.59 17.90 0.55
N VAL A 244 25.66 18.86 0.49
CA VAL A 244 25.35 19.76 1.61
C VAL A 244 25.11 19.01 2.93
N GLN A 245 24.60 17.78 2.86
CA GLN A 245 24.28 16.95 4.03
C GLN A 245 25.46 16.08 4.52
N ASP A 246 26.63 16.15 3.88
CA ASP A 246 27.79 15.31 4.22
C ASP A 246 28.25 15.49 5.67
N TYR A 247 28.37 16.73 6.12
CA TYR A 247 28.79 17.05 7.49
C TYR A 247 27.83 16.48 8.53
N ILE A 248 26.52 16.70 8.36
CA ILE A 248 25.52 16.24 9.32
C ILE A 248 25.38 14.72 9.31
N SER A 249 25.53 14.07 8.15
CA SER A 249 25.57 12.61 8.06
C SER A 249 26.71 12.02 8.89
N LYS A 250 27.91 12.60 8.79
CA LYS A 250 29.08 12.21 9.59
C LYS A 250 28.85 12.45 11.08
N GLU A 251 28.26 13.58 11.46
CA GLU A 251 27.95 13.90 12.85
C GLU A 251 26.91 12.93 13.46
N ILE A 252 25.80 12.67 12.76
CA ILE A 252 24.77 11.70 13.17
C ILE A 252 25.40 10.32 13.36
N THR A 253 26.19 9.88 12.39
CA THR A 253 26.88 8.58 12.44
C THR A 253 27.83 8.49 13.64
N ALA A 254 28.58 9.55 13.93
CA ALA A 254 29.48 9.60 15.08
C ALA A 254 28.70 9.55 16.41
N ILE A 255 27.57 10.25 16.51
CA ILE A 255 26.69 10.19 17.69
C ILE A 255 26.10 8.79 17.86
N PHE A 256 25.63 8.18 16.78
CA PHE A 256 25.09 6.82 16.79
C PHE A 256 26.14 5.83 17.28
N ARG A 257 27.34 5.82 16.66
CA ARG A 257 28.48 4.99 17.07
C ARG A 257 28.81 5.14 18.55
N LYS A 258 28.85 6.38 19.05
CA LYS A 258 29.13 6.66 20.46
C LYS A 258 28.03 6.12 21.39
N LYS A 259 26.77 6.19 20.99
CA LYS A 259 25.63 5.71 21.79
C LYS A 259 25.52 4.19 21.79
N THR A 260 25.79 3.52 20.67
CA THR A 260 25.51 2.09 20.48
C THR A 260 26.74 1.20 20.56
N GLY A 261 27.94 1.75 20.40
CA GLY A 261 29.18 0.98 20.28
C GLY A 261 29.34 0.25 18.94
N ILE A 262 28.45 0.47 17.98
CA ILE A 262 28.47 -0.21 16.68
C ILE A 262 29.35 0.56 15.70
N GLU A 263 30.58 0.11 15.46
CA GLU A 263 31.55 0.79 14.57
C GLU A 263 31.14 0.75 13.08
N ASN A 264 30.57 -0.37 12.66
CA ASN A 264 30.13 -0.64 11.28
C ASN A 264 28.61 -0.74 11.19
N ALA A 265 27.90 0.29 11.66
CA ALA A 265 26.50 0.47 11.31
C ALA A 265 26.40 1.00 9.88
N ARG A 266 26.83 0.20 8.90
CA ARG A 266 26.14 0.23 7.62
C ARG A 266 24.85 -0.53 7.88
N PHE A 267 23.76 0.21 8.13
CA PHE A 267 22.53 -0.29 7.54
C PHE A 267 22.90 -0.45 6.07
N GLU A 268 22.85 -1.68 5.56
CA GLU A 268 22.95 -1.87 4.11
C GLU A 268 21.76 -1.11 3.51
N SER A 269 21.95 0.19 3.24
CA SER A 269 21.43 0.73 2.01
C SER A 269 22.17 -0.10 0.97
N LYS A 270 21.52 -1.17 0.48
CA LYS A 270 21.84 -1.63 -0.85
C LYS A 270 21.74 -0.39 -1.72
N ALA A 271 22.89 0.23 -2.01
CA ALA A 271 22.99 1.20 -3.07
C ALA A 271 22.49 0.44 -4.30
N ILE A 272 21.24 0.70 -4.68
CA ILE A 272 20.71 0.27 -5.95
C ILE A 272 21.55 1.06 -6.94
N ASP A 273 22.44 0.34 -7.62
CA ASP A 273 23.30 0.87 -8.67
C ASP A 273 22.43 1.69 -9.63
N ASN A 274 22.72 2.98 -9.71
CA ASN A 274 21.89 4.05 -10.29
C ASN A 274 21.81 4.00 -11.82
N ASN A 275 21.86 2.81 -12.40
CA ASN A 275 21.74 2.57 -13.83
C ASN A 275 20.65 1.56 -14.23
N LYS A 276 19.71 1.21 -13.33
CA LYS A 276 18.42 0.57 -13.68
C LYS A 276 17.43 0.51 -12.49
N GLN A 277 16.13 0.65 -12.80
CA GLN A 277 14.94 0.23 -12.01
C GLN A 277 14.51 1.17 -10.86
N GLN A 278 13.53 2.08 -11.01
CA GLN A 278 12.09 1.77 -10.97
C GLN A 278 11.85 0.42 -10.29
N SER A 279 11.53 0.38 -8.98
CA SER A 279 11.21 -0.82 -8.17
C SER A 279 11.51 -2.12 -8.90
N GLU A 280 12.65 -2.79 -8.61
CA GLU A 280 13.11 -4.01 -9.33
C GLU A 280 11.96 -5.00 -9.62
N TYR A 281 10.94 -4.99 -8.76
CA TYR A 281 9.71 -5.75 -8.87
C TYR A 281 8.49 -4.82 -8.97
N ARG A 282 7.80 -4.81 -10.11
CA ARG A 282 6.56 -4.06 -10.31
C ARG A 282 5.35 -4.84 -9.78
N PHE A 283 5.30 -6.14 -10.06
CA PHE A 283 4.12 -6.97 -9.84
C PHE A 283 4.12 -7.70 -8.48
N THR A 284 5.25 -7.70 -7.75
CA THR A 284 5.36 -8.36 -6.44
C THR A 284 5.91 -7.45 -5.33
N LEU A 285 5.33 -7.57 -4.14
CA LEU A 285 5.69 -6.89 -2.89
C LEU A 285 6.67 -7.74 -2.06
N PRO A 286 7.56 -7.11 -1.27
CA PRO A 286 8.59 -7.81 -0.49
C PRO A 286 8.04 -8.36 0.84
N THR A 287 7.13 -9.33 0.82
CA THR A 287 6.55 -9.92 2.06
C THR A 287 7.39 -11.05 2.68
N GLY A 288 8.38 -11.56 1.94
CA GLY A 288 9.29 -12.63 2.40
C GLY A 288 8.84 -14.06 2.10
N ASN A 289 7.62 -14.28 1.55
CA ASN A 289 7.13 -15.63 1.21
C ASN A 289 7.57 -16.11 -0.19
N LEU A 290 7.92 -15.19 -1.10
CA LEU A 290 8.58 -15.49 -2.36
C LEU A 290 10.06 -15.11 -2.29
N SER A 291 10.94 -16.00 -2.75
CA SER A 291 12.37 -15.68 -2.91
C SER A 291 12.56 -14.62 -4.00
N ASN A 292 13.73 -13.96 -4.03
CA ASN A 292 14.02 -12.98 -5.08
C ASN A 292 14.00 -13.63 -6.47
N GLU A 293 14.53 -14.85 -6.63
CA GLU A 293 14.50 -15.58 -7.90
C GLU A 293 13.06 -15.88 -8.35
N GLN A 294 12.19 -16.25 -7.41
CA GLN A 294 10.78 -16.48 -7.67
C GLN A 294 10.07 -15.18 -8.09
N ARG A 295 10.38 -14.06 -7.43
CA ARG A 295 9.86 -12.75 -7.81
C ARG A 295 10.36 -12.34 -9.19
N GLN A 296 11.65 -12.50 -9.50
CA GLN A 296 12.22 -12.20 -10.82
C GLN A 296 11.58 -13.05 -11.91
N PHE A 297 11.31 -14.33 -11.61
CA PHE A 297 10.56 -15.19 -12.51
C PHE A 297 9.16 -14.63 -12.76
N TYR A 298 8.44 -14.21 -11.73
CA TYR A 298 7.11 -13.62 -11.88
C TYR A 298 7.15 -12.31 -12.68
N GLU A 299 8.09 -11.40 -12.41
CA GLU A 299 8.23 -10.14 -13.17
C GLU A 299 8.48 -10.36 -14.66
N LYS A 300 9.26 -11.40 -14.99
CA LYS A 300 9.57 -11.73 -16.37
C LYS A 300 8.41 -12.45 -17.07
N ASN A 301 7.70 -13.32 -16.37
CA ASN A 301 6.81 -14.29 -16.99
C ASN A 301 5.31 -14.03 -16.72
N GLY A 302 4.96 -13.31 -15.65
CA GLY A 302 3.60 -12.98 -15.24
C GLY A 302 2.86 -14.12 -14.53
N PHE A 303 3.54 -15.21 -14.23
CA PHE A 303 3.04 -16.32 -13.43
C PHE A 303 4.14 -16.97 -12.61
N ILE A 304 3.76 -17.77 -11.61
CA ILE A 304 4.64 -18.68 -10.88
C ILE A 304 3.86 -19.89 -10.38
N VAL A 305 4.47 -21.07 -10.45
CA VAL A 305 3.90 -22.31 -9.91
C VAL A 305 4.57 -22.65 -8.58
N ILE A 306 3.78 -22.75 -7.52
CA ILE A 306 4.21 -23.25 -6.22
C ILE A 306 3.76 -24.71 -6.10
N ARG A 307 4.74 -25.61 -5.96
CA ARG A 307 4.50 -27.05 -5.94
C ARG A 307 3.95 -27.50 -4.59
N SER A 308 3.01 -28.44 -4.61
CA SER A 308 2.42 -29.08 -3.43
C SER A 308 1.94 -28.08 -2.37
N LEU A 309 1.37 -26.96 -2.80
CA LEU A 309 0.96 -25.88 -1.91
C LEU A 309 -0.29 -26.24 -1.10
N VAL A 310 -1.27 -26.84 -1.76
CA VAL A 310 -2.53 -27.25 -1.13
C VAL A 310 -2.49 -28.74 -0.85
N LYS A 311 -2.71 -29.10 0.41
CA LYS A 311 -2.69 -30.49 0.85
C LYS A 311 -3.82 -31.30 0.21
N PRO A 312 -3.58 -32.56 -0.19
CA PRO A 312 -4.60 -33.43 -0.77
C PRO A 312 -5.88 -33.53 0.07
N GLU A 313 -5.76 -33.57 1.40
CA GLU A 313 -6.92 -33.69 2.31
C GLU A 313 -7.88 -32.48 2.15
N SER A 314 -7.34 -31.27 2.02
CA SER A 314 -8.14 -30.07 1.76
C SER A 314 -8.87 -30.17 0.41
N LEU A 315 -8.20 -30.70 -0.62
CA LEU A 315 -8.79 -30.86 -1.95
C LEU A 315 -9.94 -31.88 -1.94
N ASP A 316 -9.85 -32.94 -1.13
CA ASP A 316 -10.88 -33.97 -0.99
C ASP A 316 -12.18 -33.38 -0.46
N HIS A 317 -12.09 -32.48 0.52
CA HIS A 317 -13.26 -31.74 1.03
C HIS A 317 -13.92 -30.91 -0.07
N PHE A 318 -13.14 -30.20 -0.89
CA PHE A 318 -13.66 -29.39 -2.00
C PHE A 318 -14.27 -30.26 -3.11
N ARG A 319 -13.64 -31.40 -3.44
CA ARG A 319 -14.19 -32.38 -4.40
C ARG A 319 -15.52 -32.92 -3.91
N LYS A 320 -15.61 -33.28 -2.62
CA LYS A 320 -16.84 -33.78 -2.02
C LYS A 320 -17.94 -32.73 -2.04
N ARG A 321 -17.64 -31.50 -1.65
CA ARG A 321 -18.61 -30.39 -1.69
C ARG A 321 -19.11 -30.13 -3.12
N PHE A 322 -18.21 -30.13 -4.10
CA PHE A 322 -18.59 -30.01 -5.51
C PHE A 322 -19.57 -31.11 -5.94
N GLN A 323 -19.32 -32.37 -5.55
CA GLN A 323 -20.24 -33.47 -5.83
C GLN A 323 -21.61 -33.26 -5.17
N ASP A 324 -21.65 -32.80 -3.93
CA ASP A 324 -22.90 -32.54 -3.23
C ASP A 324 -23.70 -31.39 -3.87
N VAL A 325 -23.03 -30.37 -4.40
CA VAL A 325 -23.66 -29.32 -5.25
C VAL A 325 -24.19 -29.93 -6.56
N CYS A 326 -23.39 -30.76 -7.24
CA CYS A 326 -23.79 -31.41 -8.49
C CYS A 326 -25.00 -32.33 -8.35
N LEU A 327 -25.12 -33.00 -7.20
CA LEU A 327 -26.27 -33.85 -6.85
C LEU A 327 -27.46 -33.06 -6.30
N GLY A 328 -27.35 -31.74 -6.19
CA GLY A 328 -28.41 -30.88 -5.65
C GLY A 328 -28.64 -31.01 -4.14
N LYS A 329 -27.74 -31.69 -3.42
CA LYS A 329 -27.79 -31.83 -1.95
C LYS A 329 -27.45 -30.53 -1.23
N VAL A 330 -26.63 -29.69 -1.88
CA VAL A 330 -26.25 -28.36 -1.40
C VAL A 330 -26.69 -27.33 -2.43
N LYS A 331 -27.39 -26.29 -1.99
CA LYS A 331 -27.75 -25.12 -2.78
C LYS A 331 -27.21 -23.88 -2.07
N VAL A 332 -26.47 -23.06 -2.79
CA VAL A 332 -25.80 -21.87 -2.24
C VAL A 332 -26.35 -20.64 -2.94
N LEU A 333 -26.74 -19.65 -2.15
CA LEU A 333 -27.24 -18.39 -2.67
C LEU A 333 -26.14 -17.70 -3.51
N GLY A 334 -26.52 -17.11 -4.65
CA GLY A 334 -25.60 -16.39 -5.51
C GLY A 334 -24.73 -17.28 -6.41
N MET A 335 -24.46 -18.53 -6.02
CA MET A 335 -23.65 -19.46 -6.81
C MET A 335 -24.23 -19.68 -8.22
N THR A 336 -23.37 -19.66 -9.23
CA THR A 336 -23.73 -19.91 -10.62
C THR A 336 -23.26 -21.31 -11.01
N VAL A 337 -24.19 -22.18 -11.39
CA VAL A 337 -23.89 -23.54 -11.88
C VAL A 337 -24.00 -23.55 -13.40
N MET A 338 -22.87 -23.77 -14.08
CA MET A 338 -22.80 -23.81 -15.54
C MET A 338 -22.93 -25.25 -16.04
N LYS A 339 -23.90 -25.47 -16.93
CA LYS A 339 -24.08 -26.71 -17.68
C LYS A 339 -23.71 -26.48 -19.13
N ASP A 340 -22.91 -27.37 -19.71
CA ASP A 340 -22.50 -27.25 -21.10
C ASP A 340 -23.67 -27.59 -22.04
N VAL A 341 -23.91 -26.72 -23.03
CA VAL A 341 -25.00 -26.87 -23.99
C VAL A 341 -24.82 -28.11 -24.86
N ALA A 342 -23.57 -28.51 -25.15
CA ALA A 342 -23.27 -29.71 -25.94
C ALA A 342 -23.54 -30.99 -25.15
N ILE A 343 -23.33 -30.97 -23.83
CA ILE A 343 -23.59 -32.12 -22.94
C ILE A 343 -25.08 -32.19 -22.58
N ALA A 344 -25.74 -31.04 -22.40
CA ALA A 344 -27.17 -30.96 -22.09
C ALA A 344 -28.08 -31.50 -23.21
N LYS A 345 -27.59 -31.58 -24.45
CA LYS A 345 -28.29 -32.19 -25.59
C LYS A 345 -28.08 -33.70 -25.73
N SER A 346 -27.17 -34.29 -24.96
CA SER A 346 -27.04 -35.75 -24.87
C SER A 346 -27.98 -36.26 -23.77
N GLU A 347 -28.89 -37.17 -24.08
CA GLU A 347 -29.95 -37.68 -23.18
C GLU A 347 -29.44 -38.46 -21.93
N PHE A 348 -28.16 -38.34 -21.54
CA PHE A 348 -27.50 -39.25 -20.59
C PHE A 348 -26.54 -38.61 -19.57
N ALA A 349 -26.60 -37.31 -19.30
CA ALA A 349 -25.72 -36.69 -18.29
C ALA A 349 -26.50 -36.26 -17.04
N ASP A 350 -26.68 -37.17 -16.08
CA ASP A 350 -27.09 -36.84 -14.72
C ASP A 350 -25.88 -36.51 -13.82
N GLY A 351 -26.09 -35.66 -12.82
CA GLY A 351 -25.11 -35.35 -11.77
C GLY A 351 -23.87 -34.58 -12.26
N GLU A 352 -22.69 -35.01 -11.82
CA GLU A 352 -21.41 -34.29 -12.01
C GLU A 352 -21.03 -34.07 -13.48
N LYS A 353 -21.42 -35.00 -14.37
CA LYS A 353 -21.06 -34.96 -15.79
C LYS A 353 -21.77 -33.86 -16.57
N ALA A 354 -22.87 -33.31 -16.05
CA ALA A 354 -23.59 -32.21 -16.68
C ALA A 354 -23.02 -30.83 -16.34
N ILE A 355 -22.20 -30.73 -15.29
CA ILE A 355 -21.75 -29.45 -14.73
C ILE A 355 -20.28 -29.26 -15.07
N THR A 356 -19.99 -28.21 -15.84
CA THR A 356 -18.62 -27.93 -16.31
C THR A 356 -17.92 -26.84 -15.51
N LYS A 357 -18.67 -26.03 -14.77
CA LYS A 357 -18.13 -25.01 -13.88
C LYS A 357 -19.14 -24.63 -12.81
N ILE A 358 -18.67 -24.33 -11.61
CA ILE A 358 -19.40 -23.50 -10.65
C ILE A 358 -18.63 -22.20 -10.42
N GLN A 359 -19.34 -21.09 -10.26
CA GLN A 359 -18.78 -19.78 -9.96
C GLN A 359 -19.51 -19.13 -8.79
N ASP A 360 -18.92 -18.08 -8.22
CA ASP A 360 -19.52 -17.25 -7.18
C ASP A 360 -19.87 -18.05 -5.91
N PHE A 361 -18.95 -18.93 -5.49
CA PHE A 361 -19.11 -19.77 -4.29
C PHE A 361 -18.69 -19.07 -2.99
N THR A 362 -18.61 -17.73 -2.96
CA THR A 362 -18.12 -16.97 -1.79
C THR A 362 -19.00 -17.12 -0.54
N LEU A 363 -20.25 -17.56 -0.71
CA LEU A 363 -21.19 -17.90 0.37
C LEU A 363 -21.28 -19.41 0.68
N ASP A 364 -20.51 -20.27 0.02
CA ASP A 364 -20.40 -21.67 0.42
C ASP A 364 -19.30 -21.84 1.47
N ASP A 365 -19.68 -22.25 2.69
CA ASP A 365 -18.75 -22.34 3.81
C ASP A 365 -17.61 -23.35 3.61
N GLU A 366 -17.75 -24.32 2.71
CA GLU A 366 -16.73 -25.35 2.50
C GLU A 366 -15.80 -24.95 1.35
N LEU A 367 -16.33 -24.58 0.18
CA LEU A 367 -15.52 -24.13 -0.95
C LEU A 367 -14.80 -22.81 -0.64
N PHE A 368 -15.41 -21.90 0.12
CA PHE A 368 -14.77 -20.64 0.47
C PHE A 368 -13.57 -20.81 1.42
N LYS A 369 -13.43 -21.96 2.10
CA LYS A 369 -12.20 -22.27 2.86
C LYS A 369 -10.96 -22.26 1.97
N TYR A 370 -11.08 -22.64 0.69
CA TYR A 370 -9.99 -22.50 -0.29
C TYR A 370 -9.46 -21.06 -0.32
N CYS A 371 -10.37 -20.08 -0.34
CA CYS A 371 -10.03 -18.66 -0.38
C CYS A 371 -9.31 -18.18 0.89
N CYS A 372 -9.50 -18.88 2.00
CA CYS A 372 -8.97 -18.52 3.33
C CYS A 372 -7.81 -19.44 3.76
N LEU A 373 -7.34 -20.36 2.92
CA LEU A 373 -6.25 -21.26 3.28
C LEU A 373 -4.98 -20.45 3.58
N PRO A 374 -4.37 -20.57 4.78
CA PRO A 374 -3.15 -19.82 5.13
C PRO A 374 -2.02 -20.03 4.12
N ASP A 375 -1.91 -21.25 3.58
CA ASP A 375 -0.92 -21.59 2.56
C ASP A 375 -1.14 -20.85 1.23
N ILE A 376 -2.37 -20.49 0.88
CA ILE A 376 -2.65 -19.65 -0.30
C ILE A 376 -2.48 -18.18 0.04
N VAL A 377 -3.09 -17.72 1.14
CA VAL A 377 -3.16 -16.31 1.51
C VAL A 377 -1.76 -15.71 1.70
N LYS A 378 -0.82 -16.45 2.31
CA LYS A 378 0.58 -16.00 2.45
C LYS A 378 1.27 -15.66 1.13
N TYR A 379 0.93 -16.37 0.04
CA TYR A 379 1.46 -16.07 -1.29
C TYR A 379 0.68 -14.93 -1.95
N VAL A 380 -0.65 -14.89 -1.80
CA VAL A 380 -1.52 -13.81 -2.31
C VAL A 380 -1.08 -12.44 -1.80
N GLU A 381 -0.64 -12.36 -0.54
CA GLU A 381 -0.14 -11.13 0.08
C GLU A 381 1.05 -10.52 -0.68
N ASN A 382 1.87 -11.33 -1.36
CA ASN A 382 2.98 -10.83 -2.21
C ASN A 382 2.49 -10.04 -3.41
N PHE A 383 1.23 -10.15 -3.80
CA PHE A 383 0.69 -9.44 -4.96
C PHE A 383 -0.24 -8.32 -4.52
N THR A 384 -1.06 -8.57 -3.51
CA THR A 384 -2.16 -7.70 -3.07
C THR A 384 -1.81 -6.82 -1.88
N GLY A 385 -0.81 -7.19 -1.07
CA GLY A 385 -0.62 -6.61 0.26
C GLY A 385 -1.55 -7.24 1.30
N PRO A 386 -1.58 -6.71 2.54
CA PRO A 386 -2.20 -7.40 3.68
C PRO A 386 -3.74 -7.39 3.68
N ASN A 387 -4.36 -6.50 2.89
CA ASN A 387 -5.81 -6.29 2.85
C ASN A 387 -6.40 -6.98 1.61
N ILE A 388 -6.91 -8.20 1.79
CA ILE A 388 -7.16 -9.14 0.70
C ILE A 388 -8.65 -9.35 0.50
N MET A 389 -9.13 -9.06 -0.70
CA MET A 389 -10.49 -9.36 -1.15
C MET A 389 -10.49 -10.57 -2.09
N ALA A 390 -11.35 -11.56 -1.85
CA ALA A 390 -11.70 -12.58 -2.84
C ALA A 390 -12.76 -12.00 -3.79
N MET A 391 -12.40 -11.81 -5.07
CA MET A 391 -13.22 -11.08 -6.06
C MET A 391 -13.98 -12.00 -7.00
N HIS A 392 -13.37 -13.13 -7.39
CA HIS A 392 -14.01 -14.13 -8.24
C HIS A 392 -13.61 -15.52 -7.79
N THR A 393 -14.56 -16.45 -7.77
CA THR A 393 -14.36 -17.83 -7.31
C THR A 393 -14.88 -18.80 -8.36
N MET A 394 -14.09 -19.82 -8.67
CA MET A 394 -14.46 -20.82 -9.67
C MET A 394 -13.98 -22.22 -9.28
N LEU A 395 -14.81 -23.23 -9.56
CA LEU A 395 -14.36 -24.61 -9.63
C LEU A 395 -14.72 -25.14 -11.01
N ILE A 396 -13.69 -25.55 -11.73
CA ILE A 396 -13.73 -25.85 -13.16
C ILE A 396 -13.67 -27.36 -13.31
N ASN A 397 -14.72 -27.95 -13.87
CA ASN A 397 -14.86 -29.38 -14.14
C ASN A 397 -14.83 -29.61 -15.65
N LYS A 398 -13.63 -29.59 -16.24
CA LYS A 398 -13.46 -29.56 -17.70
C LYS A 398 -13.86 -30.92 -18.31
N PRO A 399 -14.83 -30.96 -19.23
CA PRO A 399 -15.32 -32.22 -19.81
C PRO A 399 -14.31 -32.83 -20.80
N PRO A 400 -14.40 -34.14 -21.07
CA PRO A 400 -13.80 -34.76 -22.25
C PRO A 400 -14.25 -34.07 -23.53
N ASP A 401 -13.34 -33.93 -24.49
CA ASP A 401 -13.66 -33.36 -25.80
C ASP A 401 -14.13 -34.45 -26.77
N PRO A 402 -15.30 -34.31 -27.41
CA PRO A 402 -15.78 -35.29 -28.39
C PRO A 402 -15.10 -35.17 -29.76
N GLY A 403 -13.98 -34.45 -29.87
CA GLY A 403 -13.27 -34.19 -31.13
C GLY A 403 -13.69 -32.91 -31.83
N THR A 404 -14.59 -32.12 -31.23
CA THR A 404 -15.09 -30.84 -31.77
C THR A 404 -14.30 -29.63 -31.26
N GLN A 405 -13.31 -29.84 -30.39
CA GLN A 405 -12.57 -28.80 -29.69
C GLN A 405 -13.45 -27.89 -28.81
N SER A 406 -14.64 -28.35 -28.44
CA SER A 406 -15.61 -27.65 -27.60
C SER A 406 -15.13 -27.43 -26.16
N SER A 407 -14.21 -28.26 -25.67
CA SER A 407 -13.69 -28.16 -24.30
C SER A 407 -12.57 -27.13 -24.14
N ARG A 408 -12.05 -26.54 -25.24
CA ARG A 408 -10.93 -25.59 -25.16
C ARG A 408 -11.42 -24.24 -24.63
N HIS A 409 -10.62 -23.59 -23.79
CA HIS A 409 -10.90 -22.23 -23.38
C HIS A 409 -10.10 -21.29 -24.28
N PRO A 410 -10.73 -20.26 -24.88
CA PRO A 410 -10.00 -19.35 -25.75
C PRO A 410 -8.88 -18.65 -24.96
N LEU A 411 -7.85 -18.22 -25.69
CA LEU A 411 -6.83 -17.35 -25.11
C LEU A 411 -7.47 -16.02 -24.73
N HIS A 412 -7.26 -15.59 -23.50
CA HIS A 412 -7.90 -14.42 -22.91
C HIS A 412 -7.01 -13.80 -21.83
N GLN A 413 -7.40 -12.60 -21.39
CA GLN A 413 -6.91 -11.92 -20.20
C GLN A 413 -8.08 -11.79 -19.22
N ASP A 414 -7.88 -12.24 -17.98
CA ASP A 414 -8.93 -12.17 -16.95
C ASP A 414 -9.37 -10.74 -16.67
N LEU A 415 -8.45 -9.77 -16.79
CA LEU A 415 -8.73 -8.36 -16.57
C LEU A 415 -9.88 -7.85 -17.45
N TYR A 416 -10.13 -8.46 -18.61
CA TYR A 416 -11.27 -8.12 -19.47
C TYR A 416 -12.59 -8.09 -18.70
N TYR A 417 -12.77 -9.00 -17.74
CA TYR A 417 -13.98 -9.08 -16.93
C TYR A 417 -13.96 -8.17 -15.70
N PHE A 418 -12.81 -7.62 -15.30
CA PHE A 418 -12.62 -6.95 -14.01
C PHE A 418 -12.62 -5.42 -14.15
N PRO A 419 -13.60 -4.71 -13.59
CA PRO A 419 -13.67 -3.26 -13.62
C PRO A 419 -12.98 -2.62 -12.40
N PHE A 420 -11.91 -3.21 -11.87
CA PHE A 420 -11.17 -2.66 -10.73
C PHE A 420 -9.66 -2.60 -10.95
N ARG A 421 -8.99 -1.63 -10.32
CA ARG A 421 -7.60 -1.23 -10.53
C ARG A 421 -6.92 -0.82 -9.21
N PRO A 422 -5.58 -0.77 -9.08
CA PRO A 422 -4.57 -1.05 -10.12
C PRO A 422 -4.43 -2.53 -10.48
N VAL A 423 -4.07 -2.81 -11.74
CA VAL A 423 -3.99 -4.19 -12.27
C VAL A 423 -2.92 -5.03 -11.58
N ASP A 424 -1.80 -4.39 -11.19
CA ASP A 424 -0.64 -5.04 -10.59
C ASP A 424 -0.92 -5.55 -9.16
N ARG A 425 -2.06 -5.16 -8.56
CA ARG A 425 -2.52 -5.59 -7.22
C ARG A 425 -3.65 -6.62 -7.28
N ILE A 426 -3.74 -7.34 -8.39
CA ILE A 426 -4.72 -8.40 -8.63
C ILE A 426 -3.97 -9.68 -9.01
N VAL A 427 -4.36 -10.82 -8.45
CA VAL A 427 -3.73 -12.12 -8.75
C VAL A 427 -4.76 -13.25 -8.77
N CYS A 428 -4.63 -14.16 -9.74
CA CYS A 428 -5.35 -15.42 -9.72
C CYS A 428 -4.53 -16.47 -8.96
N ALA A 429 -5.12 -17.21 -8.02
CA ALA A 429 -4.58 -18.46 -7.51
C ALA A 429 -5.41 -19.62 -8.07
N TRP A 430 -4.79 -20.47 -8.88
CA TRP A 430 -5.44 -21.62 -9.50
C TRP A 430 -4.73 -22.90 -9.07
N THR A 431 -5.48 -23.82 -8.47
CA THR A 431 -4.93 -25.05 -7.87
C THR A 431 -5.44 -26.29 -8.59
N ALA A 432 -4.50 -27.18 -8.91
CA ALA A 432 -4.77 -28.48 -9.49
C ALA A 432 -5.39 -29.41 -8.45
N MET A 433 -6.62 -29.89 -8.68
CA MET A 433 -7.31 -30.81 -7.77
C MET A 433 -7.04 -32.29 -8.07
N GLU A 434 -6.28 -32.54 -9.14
CA GLU A 434 -5.83 -33.83 -9.65
C GLU A 434 -4.55 -33.58 -10.48
N LYS A 435 -3.92 -34.62 -11.02
CA LYS A 435 -2.80 -34.43 -11.96
C LYS A 435 -3.30 -33.82 -13.27
N ILE A 436 -2.68 -32.73 -13.71
CA ILE A 436 -3.08 -31.96 -14.89
C ILE A 436 -1.90 -31.86 -15.86
N ASN A 437 -2.11 -32.32 -17.09
CA ASN A 437 -1.08 -32.40 -18.13
C ASN A 437 -1.65 -31.98 -19.49
N ARG A 438 -0.83 -32.06 -20.54
CA ARG A 438 -1.27 -31.75 -21.91
C ARG A 438 -2.42 -32.63 -22.41
N GLN A 439 -2.53 -33.87 -21.95
CA GLN A 439 -3.58 -34.80 -22.38
C GLN A 439 -4.95 -34.41 -21.84
N ASN A 440 -5.05 -34.02 -20.56
CA ASN A 440 -6.33 -33.63 -19.94
C ASN A 440 -6.62 -32.12 -19.96
N GLY A 441 -5.83 -31.34 -20.69
CA GLY A 441 -6.10 -29.93 -20.98
C GLY A 441 -5.61 -28.98 -19.89
N CYS A 442 -4.30 -29.02 -19.62
CA CYS A 442 -3.62 -28.04 -18.77
C CYS A 442 -3.78 -26.59 -19.24
N LEU A 443 -3.45 -25.65 -18.35
CA LEU A 443 -3.32 -24.24 -18.71
C LEU A 443 -2.19 -24.06 -19.73
N VAL A 444 -2.40 -23.09 -20.60
CA VAL A 444 -1.43 -22.62 -21.58
C VAL A 444 -1.25 -21.12 -21.35
N VAL A 445 -0.01 -20.65 -21.26
CA VAL A 445 0.33 -19.25 -21.00
C VAL A 445 1.29 -18.69 -22.04
N LEU A 446 1.26 -17.39 -22.23
CA LEU A 446 2.31 -16.64 -22.94
C LEU A 446 3.17 -15.90 -21.90
N PRO A 447 4.32 -16.44 -21.52
CA PRO A 447 5.20 -15.79 -20.56
C PRO A 447 5.53 -14.35 -20.99
N GLY A 448 5.42 -13.41 -20.05
CA GLY A 448 5.76 -12.00 -20.26
C GLY A 448 4.62 -11.15 -20.81
N SER A 449 3.54 -11.74 -21.35
CA SER A 449 2.45 -10.94 -21.96
C SER A 449 1.73 -10.02 -20.97
N HIS A 450 1.84 -10.29 -19.67
CA HIS A 450 1.27 -9.48 -18.59
C HIS A 450 1.78 -8.03 -18.53
N THR A 451 2.94 -7.73 -19.13
CA THR A 451 3.49 -6.37 -19.20
C THR A 451 2.85 -5.51 -20.30
N GLY A 452 2.05 -6.14 -21.18
CA GLY A 452 1.35 -5.46 -22.26
C GLY A 452 0.05 -4.82 -21.81
N GLU A 453 -0.74 -4.37 -22.77
CA GLU A 453 -2.07 -3.79 -22.55
C GLU A 453 -3.19 -4.85 -22.51
N LEU A 454 -4.38 -4.43 -22.08
CA LEU A 454 -5.59 -5.22 -22.23
C LEU A 454 -6.03 -5.23 -23.70
N LYS A 455 -6.06 -6.41 -24.31
CA LYS A 455 -6.43 -6.61 -25.72
C LYS A 455 -7.95 -6.60 -25.91
N GLU A 456 -8.37 -6.35 -27.14
CA GLU A 456 -9.76 -6.53 -27.54
C GLU A 456 -10.17 -7.99 -27.41
N HIS A 457 -11.33 -8.23 -26.80
CA HIS A 457 -11.93 -9.55 -26.70
C HIS A 457 -13.30 -9.57 -27.38
N GLY A 458 -13.67 -10.74 -27.88
CA GLY A 458 -14.95 -11.00 -28.51
C GLY A 458 -15.28 -12.49 -28.46
N TYR A 459 -16.49 -12.85 -28.85
CA TYR A 459 -16.82 -14.27 -29.00
C TYR A 459 -15.95 -14.90 -30.12
N PRO A 460 -15.30 -16.05 -29.85
CA PRO A 460 -14.56 -16.76 -30.89
C PRO A 460 -15.49 -17.27 -32.00
N ASP A 461 -15.04 -17.17 -33.26
CA ASP A 461 -15.73 -17.76 -34.40
C ASP A 461 -15.43 -19.27 -34.50
N TRP A 462 -16.07 -20.06 -33.62
CA TRP A 462 -15.88 -21.50 -33.55
C TRP A 462 -17.11 -22.26 -34.06
N LYS A 463 -16.87 -23.29 -34.87
CA LYS A 463 -17.91 -24.23 -35.31
C LYS A 463 -18.54 -24.92 -34.09
N GLY A 464 -19.86 -24.80 -33.94
CA GLY A 464 -20.63 -25.39 -32.84
C GLY A 464 -21.07 -24.42 -31.73
N GLY A 465 -20.67 -23.13 -31.83
CA GLY A 465 -20.99 -22.10 -30.85
C GLY A 465 -20.02 -22.09 -29.66
N VAL A 466 -20.11 -21.03 -28.86
CA VAL A 466 -19.26 -20.80 -27.69
C VAL A 466 -20.16 -20.56 -26.48
N ASN A 467 -19.78 -21.07 -25.31
CA ASN A 467 -20.50 -20.81 -24.07
C ASN A 467 -20.58 -19.30 -23.81
N LYS A 468 -21.69 -18.81 -23.25
CA LYS A 468 -21.81 -17.39 -22.86
C LYS A 468 -20.68 -17.03 -21.90
N MET A 469 -20.19 -15.79 -22.01
CA MET A 469 -19.07 -15.27 -21.20
C MET A 469 -17.72 -15.96 -21.48
N TYR A 470 -17.51 -16.59 -22.64
CA TYR A 470 -16.22 -17.15 -23.07
C TYR A 470 -15.62 -16.30 -24.21
N HIS A 471 -15.28 -15.06 -23.88
CA HIS A 471 -14.60 -14.16 -24.82
C HIS A 471 -13.12 -14.51 -24.95
N GLY A 472 -12.61 -14.47 -26.18
CA GLY A 472 -11.20 -14.62 -26.50
C GLY A 472 -10.62 -13.37 -27.12
N ILE A 473 -9.30 -13.23 -27.07
CA ILE A 473 -8.56 -12.16 -27.74
C ILE A 473 -8.79 -12.23 -29.24
N GLN A 474 -9.19 -11.12 -29.83
CA GLN A 474 -9.39 -10.99 -31.28
C GLN A 474 -8.05 -10.81 -31.98
N GLN A 475 -7.94 -11.28 -33.23
CA GLN A 475 -6.76 -11.12 -34.08
C GLN A 475 -5.45 -11.69 -33.48
N PHE A 476 -5.56 -12.73 -32.65
CA PHE A 476 -4.40 -13.39 -32.05
C PHE A 476 -3.63 -14.24 -33.08
N ASP A 477 -2.30 -14.08 -33.17
CA ASP A 477 -1.47 -14.91 -34.04
C ASP A 477 -1.43 -16.37 -33.52
N PRO A 478 -1.98 -17.34 -34.27
CA PRO A 478 -2.02 -18.73 -33.83
C PRO A 478 -0.62 -19.33 -33.62
N ASN A 479 0.41 -18.80 -34.29
CA ASN A 479 1.79 -19.32 -34.24
C ASN A 479 2.58 -18.85 -33.02
N THR A 480 2.04 -17.94 -32.21
CA THR A 480 2.74 -17.47 -31.01
C THR A 480 3.06 -18.65 -30.07
N LYS A 481 4.35 -18.78 -29.72
CA LYS A 481 4.85 -19.85 -28.83
C LYS A 481 4.23 -19.72 -27.45
N ARG A 482 3.82 -20.85 -26.89
CA ARG A 482 3.11 -20.92 -25.61
C ARG A 482 3.73 -21.97 -24.71
N GLU A 483 3.65 -21.75 -23.41
CA GLU A 483 4.07 -22.71 -22.40
C GLU A 483 2.86 -23.45 -21.83
N HIS A 484 3.05 -24.74 -21.56
CA HIS A 484 2.02 -25.61 -21.00
C HIS A 484 2.35 -25.87 -19.53
N LEU A 485 1.43 -25.55 -18.63
CA LEU A 485 1.62 -25.70 -17.20
C LEU A 485 1.13 -27.06 -16.74
N GLU A 486 2.00 -28.07 -16.79
CA GLU A 486 1.72 -29.37 -16.18
C GLU A 486 1.93 -29.32 -14.66
N MET A 487 0.95 -29.81 -13.93
CA MET A 487 0.80 -29.63 -12.49
C MET A 487 0.37 -30.94 -11.83
N GLU A 488 1.01 -31.29 -10.73
CA GLU A 488 0.58 -32.38 -9.86
C GLU A 488 -0.55 -31.91 -8.94
N THR A 489 -1.22 -32.86 -8.29
CA THR A 489 -2.30 -32.54 -7.34
C THR A 489 -1.76 -31.66 -6.21
N GLY A 490 -2.44 -30.56 -5.92
CA GLY A 490 -2.02 -29.61 -4.87
C GLY A 490 -1.07 -28.51 -5.34
N ASP A 491 -0.53 -28.60 -6.56
CA ASP A 491 0.21 -27.48 -7.15
C ASP A 491 -0.73 -26.29 -7.38
N THR A 492 -0.22 -25.08 -7.14
CA THR A 492 -0.96 -23.83 -7.36
C THR A 492 -0.15 -22.91 -8.26
N VAL A 493 -0.78 -22.41 -9.33
CA VAL A 493 -0.23 -21.32 -10.14
C VAL A 493 -0.84 -20.00 -9.69
N PHE A 494 0.03 -19.03 -9.45
CA PHE A 494 -0.34 -17.62 -9.29
C PHE A 494 -0.06 -16.89 -10.60
N PHE A 495 -1.00 -16.08 -11.10
CA PHE A 495 -0.76 -15.33 -12.33
C PHE A 495 -1.52 -13.99 -12.41
N HIS A 496 -0.93 -13.08 -13.17
CA HIS A 496 -1.37 -11.71 -13.34
C HIS A 496 -2.60 -11.62 -14.28
N PRO A 497 -3.58 -10.73 -14.05
CA PRO A 497 -4.82 -10.69 -14.83
C PRO A 497 -4.63 -10.27 -16.31
N LEU A 498 -3.48 -9.67 -16.66
CA LEU A 498 -3.09 -9.40 -18.05
C LEU A 498 -2.30 -10.53 -18.72
N LEU A 499 -1.97 -11.61 -18.00
CA LEU A 499 -1.32 -12.76 -18.62
C LEU A 499 -2.29 -13.41 -19.61
N ILE A 500 -1.85 -13.52 -20.87
CA ILE A 500 -2.60 -14.18 -21.92
C ILE A 500 -2.51 -15.67 -21.65
N HIS A 501 -3.65 -16.27 -21.37
CA HIS A 501 -3.72 -17.67 -21.03
C HIS A 501 -5.02 -18.31 -21.53
N GLY A 502 -5.04 -19.64 -21.54
CA GLY A 502 -6.21 -20.44 -21.88
C GLY A 502 -6.01 -21.88 -21.42
N SER A 503 -6.83 -22.80 -21.88
CA SER A 503 -6.66 -24.22 -21.56
C SER A 503 -6.80 -25.09 -22.80
N GLY A 504 -5.91 -26.07 -22.93
CA GLY A 504 -5.91 -27.01 -24.06
C GLY A 504 -7.15 -27.93 -24.09
N THR A 505 -7.33 -28.66 -25.19
CA THR A 505 -8.37 -29.68 -25.33
C THR A 505 -8.18 -30.81 -24.32
N ASN A 506 -9.25 -31.27 -23.67
CA ASN A 506 -9.18 -32.45 -22.79
C ASN A 506 -9.43 -33.70 -23.64
N ARG A 507 -8.37 -34.44 -23.94
CA ARG A 507 -8.41 -35.67 -24.75
C ARG A 507 -8.48 -36.93 -23.89
N SER A 508 -8.60 -36.78 -22.57
CA SER A 508 -8.77 -37.89 -21.64
C SER A 508 -10.26 -38.26 -21.52
N PRO A 509 -10.60 -39.49 -21.08
CA PRO A 509 -11.98 -39.91 -20.89
C PRO A 509 -12.63 -39.29 -19.63
N GLY A 510 -11.85 -38.66 -18.75
CA GLY A 510 -12.30 -38.12 -17.47
C GLY A 510 -12.53 -36.59 -17.49
N PHE A 511 -13.26 -36.11 -16.50
CA PHE A 511 -13.40 -34.68 -16.24
C PHE A 511 -12.23 -34.18 -15.41
N ARG A 512 -11.62 -33.06 -15.81
CA ARG A 512 -10.44 -32.49 -15.14
C ARG A 512 -10.83 -31.36 -14.21
N LYS A 513 -10.53 -31.49 -12.91
CA LYS A 513 -10.89 -30.51 -11.88
C LYS A 513 -9.78 -29.56 -11.49
N ALA A 514 -10.16 -28.30 -11.29
CA ALA A 514 -9.33 -27.29 -10.66
C ALA A 514 -10.21 -26.30 -9.89
N ILE A 515 -9.67 -25.71 -8.84
CA ILE A 515 -10.32 -24.67 -8.05
C ILE A 515 -9.49 -23.38 -8.13
N SER A 516 -10.14 -22.22 -8.20
CA SER A 516 -9.45 -20.95 -8.31
C SER A 516 -10.16 -19.81 -7.61
N CYS A 517 -9.37 -18.82 -7.22
CA CYS A 517 -9.85 -17.53 -6.74
C CYS A 517 -8.99 -16.40 -7.32
N HIS A 518 -9.64 -15.35 -7.78
CA HIS A 518 -9.00 -14.07 -8.09
C HIS A 518 -9.10 -13.17 -6.87
N TYR A 519 -7.95 -12.71 -6.41
CA TYR A 519 -7.81 -11.79 -5.29
C TYR A 519 -7.43 -10.40 -5.77
N ALA A 520 -7.79 -9.39 -4.99
CA ALA A 520 -7.36 -8.01 -5.18
C ALA A 520 -7.05 -7.36 -3.82
N ASP A 521 -6.17 -6.36 -3.83
CA ASP A 521 -6.04 -5.43 -2.72
C ASP A 521 -7.40 -4.75 -2.45
N SER A 522 -7.82 -4.69 -1.19
CA SER A 522 -9.06 -4.00 -0.80
C SER A 522 -9.03 -2.50 -1.13
N ALA A 523 -7.85 -1.89 -1.27
CA ALA A 523 -7.69 -0.49 -1.66
C ALA A 523 -7.87 -0.26 -3.17
N CYS A 524 -8.04 -1.32 -3.97
CA CYS A 524 -8.38 -1.17 -5.38
C CYS A 524 -9.69 -0.37 -5.56
N GLU A 525 -9.81 0.31 -6.69
CA GLU A 525 -10.96 1.13 -7.04
C GLU A 525 -11.69 0.56 -8.25
N TYR A 526 -13.02 0.66 -8.23
CA TYR A 526 -13.84 0.41 -9.41
C TYR A 526 -13.64 1.55 -10.42
N ILE A 527 -13.47 1.19 -11.69
CA ILE A 527 -13.30 2.15 -12.79
C ILE A 527 -14.54 2.17 -13.69
N GLU A 528 -14.82 3.33 -14.29
CA GLU A 528 -15.75 3.41 -15.40
C GLU A 528 -15.12 2.79 -16.65
N VAL A 529 -15.89 1.93 -17.32
CA VAL A 529 -15.43 1.16 -18.49
C VAL A 529 -16.21 1.49 -19.77
N GLU A 530 -17.10 2.49 -19.72
CA GLU A 530 -17.82 2.95 -20.89
C GLU A 530 -16.84 3.46 -21.95
N ASN A 531 -17.11 3.15 -23.23
CA ASN A 531 -16.22 3.48 -24.35
C ASN A 531 -14.80 2.90 -24.25
N SER A 532 -14.58 1.87 -23.43
CA SER A 532 -13.32 1.12 -23.34
C SER A 532 -13.45 -0.25 -23.99
N VAL A 533 -12.34 -0.99 -24.07
CA VAL A 533 -12.35 -2.41 -24.49
C VAL A 533 -13.30 -3.28 -23.65
N GLN A 534 -13.58 -2.89 -22.41
CA GLN A 534 -14.48 -3.61 -21.48
C GLN A 534 -15.94 -3.16 -21.58
N ASP A 535 -16.30 -2.22 -22.45
CA ASP A 535 -17.67 -1.68 -22.55
C ASP A 535 -18.70 -2.77 -22.89
N TYR A 536 -18.37 -3.65 -23.83
CA TYR A 536 -19.26 -4.75 -24.23
C TYR A 536 -19.54 -5.70 -23.07
N ILE A 537 -18.49 -6.17 -22.39
CA ILE A 537 -18.62 -7.13 -21.30
C ILE A 537 -19.29 -6.52 -20.06
N SER A 538 -19.09 -5.23 -19.82
CA SER A 538 -19.83 -4.47 -18.80
C SER A 538 -21.34 -4.55 -19.04
N LYS A 539 -21.79 -4.29 -20.27
CA LYS A 539 -23.20 -4.34 -20.65
C LYS A 539 -23.76 -5.75 -20.56
N GLU A 540 -23.04 -6.75 -21.07
CA GLU A 540 -23.47 -8.15 -21.04
C GLU A 540 -23.57 -8.69 -19.60
N ALA A 541 -22.52 -8.51 -18.79
CA ALA A 541 -22.49 -8.98 -17.41
C ALA A 541 -23.57 -8.32 -16.56
N THR A 542 -23.77 -7.00 -16.74
CA THR A 542 -24.82 -6.25 -16.04
C THR A 542 -26.20 -6.73 -16.45
N ALA A 543 -26.46 -6.98 -17.74
CA ALA A 543 -27.74 -7.52 -18.20
C ALA A 543 -28.04 -8.90 -17.61
N ILE A 544 -27.04 -9.80 -17.56
CA ILE A 544 -27.17 -11.11 -16.93
C ILE A 544 -27.48 -10.96 -15.43
N PHE A 545 -26.75 -10.08 -14.75
CA PHE A 545 -26.94 -9.82 -13.33
C PHE A 545 -28.34 -9.29 -13.01
N ARG A 546 -28.82 -8.30 -13.77
CA ARG A 546 -30.18 -7.75 -13.65
C ARG A 546 -31.23 -8.83 -13.82
N LYS A 547 -31.09 -9.67 -14.86
CA LYS A 547 -32.01 -10.79 -15.09
C LYS A 547 -32.01 -11.81 -13.95
N LYS A 548 -30.84 -12.09 -13.35
CA LYS A 548 -30.70 -13.06 -12.26
C LYS A 548 -31.23 -12.55 -10.92
N THR A 549 -31.10 -11.26 -10.65
CA THR A 549 -31.39 -10.65 -9.33
C THR A 549 -32.66 -9.83 -9.26
N GLY A 550 -33.17 -9.35 -10.41
CA GLY A 550 -34.29 -8.41 -10.48
C GLY A 550 -33.91 -6.96 -10.16
N ILE A 551 -32.64 -6.64 -9.93
CA ILE A 551 -32.19 -5.28 -9.59
C ILE A 551 -32.00 -4.46 -10.87
N GLU A 552 -33.06 -3.81 -11.37
CA GLU A 552 -33.05 -3.13 -12.68
C GLU A 552 -31.98 -2.04 -12.85
N ASN A 553 -31.67 -1.31 -11.77
CA ASN A 553 -30.72 -0.19 -11.79
C ASN A 553 -29.27 -0.59 -11.45
N ALA A 554 -28.97 -1.90 -11.39
CA ALA A 554 -27.61 -2.36 -11.07
C ALA A 554 -26.59 -1.86 -12.10
N ARG A 555 -25.45 -1.37 -11.60
CA ARG A 555 -24.26 -1.00 -12.38
C ARG A 555 -23.27 -2.16 -12.43
N PHE A 556 -22.27 -2.06 -13.31
CA PHE A 556 -21.29 -3.14 -13.48
C PHE A 556 -20.49 -3.40 -12.20
N GLU A 557 -20.13 -2.37 -11.43
CA GLU A 557 -19.47 -2.53 -10.12
C GLU A 557 -20.34 -3.27 -9.10
N ASP A 558 -21.67 -3.14 -9.15
CA ASP A 558 -22.58 -3.79 -8.18
C ASP A 558 -22.54 -5.32 -8.35
N VAL A 559 -22.31 -5.81 -9.58
CA VAL A 559 -22.08 -7.24 -9.89
C VAL A 559 -20.88 -7.78 -9.10
N TRP A 560 -19.86 -6.94 -8.88
CA TRP A 560 -18.62 -7.30 -8.19
C TRP A 560 -18.70 -7.08 -6.68
N LYS A 561 -19.35 -6.00 -6.23
CA LYS A 561 -19.55 -5.70 -4.80
C LYS A 561 -20.33 -6.80 -4.08
N ILE A 562 -21.32 -7.41 -4.76
CA ILE A 562 -22.18 -8.43 -4.16
C ILE A 562 -21.50 -9.79 -4.04
N LYS A 563 -20.61 -10.14 -4.98
CA LYS A 563 -19.94 -11.45 -4.97
C LYS A 563 -18.59 -11.46 -4.27
N SER A 564 -18.00 -10.29 -4.00
CA SER A 564 -16.71 -10.19 -3.33
C SER A 564 -16.81 -10.36 -1.82
N ARG A 565 -15.73 -10.84 -1.19
CA ARG A 565 -15.67 -11.07 0.26
C ARG A 565 -14.27 -10.80 0.80
N LEU A 566 -14.20 -10.12 1.95
CA LEU A 566 -12.95 -9.90 2.67
C LEU A 566 -12.39 -11.23 3.18
N VAL A 567 -11.11 -11.48 2.92
CA VAL A 567 -10.37 -12.68 3.31
C VAL A 567 -9.42 -12.39 4.48
N GLN A 568 -8.67 -11.29 4.40
CA GLN A 568 -7.66 -10.89 5.39
C GLN A 568 -7.56 -9.36 5.46
N GLY A 569 -7.21 -8.82 6.62
CA GLY A 569 -7.00 -7.38 6.81
C GLY A 569 -8.30 -6.60 6.90
N GLU A 570 -8.31 -5.39 6.34
CA GLU A 570 -9.46 -4.49 6.35
C GLU A 570 -10.07 -4.33 4.97
N ARG A 571 -11.38 -4.04 4.89
CA ARG A 571 -12.05 -3.67 3.65
C ARG A 571 -11.97 -2.15 3.48
N ILE A 572 -11.02 -1.67 2.69
CA ILE A 572 -10.78 -0.23 2.51
C ILE A 572 -11.75 0.38 1.49
N ASN A 573 -11.82 -0.17 0.26
CA ASN A 573 -12.60 0.42 -0.83
C ASN A 573 -13.44 -0.57 -1.66
N LEU A 574 -12.87 -1.68 -2.15
CA LEU A 574 -13.60 -2.71 -2.90
C LEU A 574 -14.73 -3.34 -2.11
#